data_AF-A0A2V6SMU2-F1
#
_entry.id   AF-A0A2V6SMU2-F1
#
_cell.length_a   1.000
_cell.length_b   1.000
_cell.length_c   1.000
_cell.angle_alpha   90.00
_cell.angle_beta   90.00
_cell.angle_gamma   90.00
#
_symmetry.space_group_name_H-M   'P 1'
#
loop_
_entity.id
_entity.type
_entity.pdbx_description
1 polymer ?
#
loop_
_entity_poly.entity_id
_entity_poly.type
_entity_poly.pdbx_seq_one_letter_code
_entity_poly.pdbx_strand_id
1 'polypeptide(L)'
;RENSEGLYPGREGALSDLIDVMPNLSDRTGRSIKDFGEEGRFAVKVVTPKGAERIARFACDLARKRQAKGKPGKVTCVTKSNVLRQTDGLFQQTAER
;
A
#
# COMPACT_ATOMS: atom_id res chain seq x y z
N ARG A 1 -2.28 0.68 -12.58
CA ARG A 1 -1.39 0.72 -11.39
C ARG A 1 -1.66 2.04 -10.69
N GLU A 2 -1.79 2.03 -9.36
CA GLU A 2 -1.85 3.26 -8.58
C GLU A 2 -0.42 3.81 -8.47
N ASN A 3 -0.20 5.06 -8.88
CA ASN A 3 1.13 5.68 -8.96
C ASN A 3 1.24 7.00 -8.18
N SER A 4 0.17 7.45 -7.50
CA SER A 4 0.21 8.71 -6.74
C SER A 4 0.52 8.50 -5.25
N GLU A 5 0.34 7.28 -4.76
CA GLU A 5 0.56 6.86 -3.38
C GLU A 5 1.51 5.63 -3.35
N GLY A 6 1.41 4.81 -2.30
CA GLY A 6 2.30 3.68 -2.09
C GLY A 6 3.72 4.12 -1.81
N LEU A 7 4.68 3.35 -2.35
CA LEU A 7 6.11 3.65 -2.25
C LEU A 7 6.60 4.63 -3.33
N TYR A 8 5.79 4.89 -4.36
CA TYR A 8 6.22 5.62 -5.55
C TYR A 8 6.73 7.03 -5.29
N PRO A 9 6.14 7.82 -4.38
CA PRO A 9 6.65 9.15 -4.09
C PRO A 9 7.97 9.17 -3.30
N GLY A 10 8.60 8.03 -3.01
CA GLY A 10 9.96 7.98 -2.45
C GLY A 10 10.08 8.60 -1.05
N ARG A 11 9.13 8.29 -0.17
CA ARG A 11 9.18 8.78 1.22
C ARG A 11 10.12 7.89 2.02
N GLU A 12 11.36 8.32 2.21
CA GLU A 12 12.40 7.56 2.89
C GLU A 12 13.25 8.46 3.79
N GLY A 13 14.03 7.86 4.69
CA GLY A 13 14.86 8.60 5.64
C GLY A 13 15.81 7.71 6.45
N ALA A 14 16.55 8.34 7.36
CA ALA A 14 17.46 7.65 8.28
C ALA A 14 16.67 6.94 9.39
N LEU A 15 17.13 5.74 9.77
CA LEU A 15 16.44 4.98 10.81
C LEU A 15 16.56 5.63 12.19
N SER A 16 17.66 6.34 12.46
CA SER A 16 17.84 7.20 13.63
C SER A 16 16.66 8.15 13.83
N ASP A 17 16.26 8.87 12.78
CA ASP A 17 15.17 9.85 12.85
C ASP A 17 13.85 9.18 13.21
N LEU A 18 13.60 7.98 12.66
CA LEU A 18 12.39 7.19 12.95
C LEU A 18 12.41 6.62 14.38
N ILE A 19 13.58 6.22 14.89
CA ILE A 19 13.76 5.75 16.27
C ILE A 19 13.42 6.88 17.25
N ASP A 20 13.83 8.12 16.96
CA ASP A 20 13.57 9.27 17.82
C ASP A 20 12.07 9.60 17.90
N VAL A 21 11.35 9.57 16.77
CA VAL A 21 9.93 9.93 16.73
C VAL A 21 8.99 8.77 17.07
N MET A 22 9.39 7.52 16.80
CA MET A 22 8.58 6.32 17.00
C MET A 22 9.39 5.17 17.65
N PRO A 23 9.90 5.36 18.88
CA PRO A 23 10.82 4.42 19.53
C PRO A 23 10.20 3.05 19.83
N ASN A 24 8.88 2.96 19.85
CA ASN A 24 8.13 1.74 20.15
C ASN A 24 7.48 1.12 18.90
N LEU A 25 7.86 1.57 17.70
CA LEU A 25 7.41 0.93 16.46
C LEU A 25 8.01 -0.47 16.38
N SER A 26 7.14 -1.47 16.29
CA SER A 26 7.52 -2.87 16.17
C SER A 26 6.70 -3.58 15.09
N ASP A 27 7.30 -4.59 14.48
CA ASP A 27 6.60 -5.48 13.56
C ASP A 27 5.84 -6.58 14.32
N ARG A 28 5.17 -7.46 13.57
CA ARG A 28 4.38 -8.56 14.13
C ARG A 28 5.18 -9.67 14.78
N THR A 29 6.47 -9.74 14.49
CA THR A 29 7.39 -10.69 15.14
C THR A 29 7.85 -10.17 16.49
N GLY A 30 7.48 -8.93 16.86
CA GLY A 30 7.88 -8.27 18.10
C GLY A 30 9.20 -7.52 17.98
N ARG A 31 9.89 -7.59 16.83
CA ARG A 31 11.12 -6.82 16.60
C ARG A 31 10.80 -5.33 16.54
N SER A 32 11.48 -4.56 17.38
CA SER A 32 11.42 -3.11 17.39
C SER A 32 12.30 -2.54 16.29
N ILE A 33 11.96 -1.32 15.85
CA ILE A 33 12.78 -0.55 14.92
C ILE A 33 14.21 -0.31 15.45
N LYS A 34 14.39 -0.32 16.77
CA LYS A 34 15.71 -0.23 17.44
C LYS A 34 16.60 -1.45 17.19
N ASP A 35 16.02 -2.62 16.96
CA ASP A 35 16.77 -3.88 16.76
C ASP A 35 17.52 -3.93 15.42
N PHE A 36 17.38 -2.90 14.58
CA PHE A 36 18.01 -2.79 13.28
C PHE A 36 19.19 -1.79 13.26
N GLY A 37 19.47 -1.10 14.37
CA GLY A 37 20.57 -0.14 14.51
C GLY A 37 20.34 1.22 13.83
N GLU A 38 21.10 2.23 14.23
CA GLU A 38 20.88 3.62 13.79
C GLU A 38 21.30 3.89 12.33
N GLU A 39 22.22 3.08 11.78
CA GLU A 39 22.72 3.24 10.42
C GLU A 39 21.72 2.84 9.32
N GLY A 40 20.57 2.29 9.70
CA GLY A 40 19.53 1.82 8.78
C GLY A 40 18.87 2.93 7.95
N ARG A 41 18.02 2.51 7.02
CA ARG A 41 17.13 3.38 6.23
C ARG A 41 15.71 2.82 6.27
N PHE A 42 14.72 3.69 6.23
CA PHE A 42 13.30 3.31 6.15
C PHE A 42 12.64 3.90 4.92
N ALA A 43 11.54 3.27 4.49
CA ALA A 43 10.63 3.81 3.49
C ALA A 43 9.19 3.74 3.99
N VAL A 44 8.37 4.73 3.63
CA VAL A 44 6.97 4.86 4.05
C VAL A 44 6.06 4.55 2.89
N LYS A 45 5.24 3.51 3.07
CA LYS A 45 4.11 3.22 2.19
C LYS A 45 2.85 3.90 2.72
N VAL A 46 2.24 4.76 1.91
CA VAL A 46 0.96 5.40 2.23
C VAL A 46 -0.13 4.83 1.33
N VAL A 47 -1.30 4.53 1.91
CA VAL A 47 -2.52 4.15 1.18
C VAL A 47 -3.68 4.90 1.78
N THR A 48 -4.51 5.53 0.95
CA THR A 48 -5.73 6.23 1.38
C THR A 48 -6.98 5.60 0.77
N PRO A 49 -8.16 5.73 1.43
CA PRO A 49 -9.42 5.26 0.84
C PRO A 49 -9.72 5.95 -0.49
N LYS A 50 -9.46 7.27 -0.57
CA LYS A 50 -9.67 8.06 -1.79
C LYS A 50 -8.79 7.59 -2.95
N GLY A 51 -7.51 7.31 -2.68
CA GLY A 51 -6.57 6.78 -3.67
C GLY A 51 -6.98 5.39 -4.16
N ALA A 52 -7.32 4.50 -3.22
CA ALA A 52 -7.77 3.14 -3.51
C ALA A 52 -9.08 3.13 -4.32
N GLU A 53 -10.08 3.92 -3.93
CA GLU A 53 -11.36 4.01 -4.64
C GLU A 53 -11.18 4.53 -6.07
N ARG A 54 -10.37 5.59 -6.24
CA ARG A 54 -10.13 6.18 -7.56
C ARG A 54 -9.55 5.17 -8.55
N ILE A 55 -8.55 4.40 -8.13
CA ILE A 55 -7.93 3.40 -9.01
C ILE A 55 -8.82 2.17 -9.23
N ALA A 56 -9.57 1.74 -8.20
CA ALA A 56 -10.52 0.64 -8.31
C ALA A 56 -11.64 0.99 -9.31
N ARG A 57 -12.23 2.19 -9.19
CA ARG A 57 -13.25 2.70 -10.12
C ARG A 57 -12.73 2.74 -11.56
N PHE A 58 -11.53 3.29 -11.75
CA PHE A 58 -10.89 3.31 -13.07
C PHE A 58 -10.71 1.90 -13.65
N ALA A 59 -10.27 0.93 -12.84
CA ALA A 59 -10.08 -0.44 -13.27
C ALA A 59 -11.41 -1.11 -13.69
N CYS A 60 -12.48 -0.92 -12.92
CA CYS A 60 -13.82 -1.41 -13.23
C CYS A 60 -14.37 -0.79 -14.53
N ASP A 61 -14.21 0.52 -14.71
CA ASP A 61 -14.68 1.19 -15.93
C ASP A 61 -13.91 0.73 -17.17
N LEU A 62 -12.60 0.51 -17.03
CA LEU A 62 -11.77 -0.05 -18.09
C LEU A 62 -12.19 -1.49 -18.42
N ALA A 63 -12.53 -2.30 -17.42
CA ALA A 63 -13.03 -3.67 -17.62
C ALA A 63 -14.37 -3.68 -18.37
N ARG A 64 -15.32 -2.81 -18.01
CA ARG A 64 -16.59 -2.63 -18.73
C ARG A 64 -16.37 -2.22 -20.19
N LYS A 65 -15.45 -1.28 -20.45
CA LYS A 65 -15.08 -0.87 -21.82
C LYS A 65 -14.47 -2.02 -22.63
N ARG A 66 -13.71 -2.91 -22.01
CA ARG A 66 -13.18 -4.12 -22.68
C ARG A 66 -14.30 -5.11 -23.00
N GLN A 67 -15.22 -5.32 -22.07
CA GLN A 67 -16.40 -6.17 -22.25
C GLN A 67 -17.26 -5.72 -23.44
N ALA A 68 -17.54 -4.42 -23.54
CA ALA A 68 -18.29 -3.85 -24.66
C ALA A 68 -17.62 -4.07 -26.03
N LYS A 69 -16.30 -4.35 -26.06
CA LYS A 69 -15.53 -4.67 -27.26
C LYS A 69 -15.36 -6.18 -27.50
N GLY A 70 -16.13 -7.01 -26.81
CA GLY A 70 -16.05 -8.47 -26.92
C GLY A 70 -14.84 -9.11 -26.23
N LYS A 71 -14.13 -8.38 -25.35
CA LYS A 71 -13.00 -8.91 -24.56
C LYS A 71 -13.44 -9.25 -23.14
N PRO A 72 -12.73 -10.12 -22.39
CA PRO A 72 -13.06 -10.36 -20.98
C PRO A 72 -13.07 -9.08 -20.13
N GLY A 73 -14.15 -8.86 -19.38
CA GLY A 73 -14.35 -7.72 -18.47
C GLY A 73 -13.92 -8.02 -17.03
N LYS A 74 -12.78 -8.68 -16.84
CA LYS A 74 -12.30 -9.09 -15.50
C LYS A 74 -11.41 -8.02 -14.87
N VAL A 75 -11.52 -7.88 -13.55
CA VAL A 75 -10.59 -7.11 -12.70
C VAL A 75 -10.00 -8.07 -11.68
N THR A 76 -8.69 -7.96 -11.46
CA THR A 76 -8.00 -8.71 -10.40
C THR A 76 -7.34 -7.71 -9.48
N CYS A 77 -7.71 -7.74 -8.20
CA CYS A 77 -7.05 -6.99 -7.14
C CYS A 77 -5.87 -7.83 -6.62
N VAL A 78 -4.67 -7.24 -6.57
CA VAL A 78 -3.46 -7.91 -6.08
C VAL A 78 -2.90 -7.11 -4.92
N THR A 79 -2.76 -7.75 -3.76
CA THR A 79 -2.28 -7.13 -2.53
C THR A 79 -1.45 -8.12 -1.71
N LYS A 80 -0.75 -7.63 -0.69
CA LYS A 80 -0.13 -8.43 0.38
C LYS A 80 -0.83 -8.18 1.72
N SER A 81 -2.16 -8.12 1.71
CA SER A 81 -3.00 -7.83 2.87
C SER A 81 -2.81 -8.83 4.03
N ASN A 82 -2.39 -10.06 3.74
CA ASN A 82 -2.06 -11.05 4.78
C ASN A 82 -0.89 -10.60 5.68
N VAL A 83 0.06 -9.83 5.13
CA VAL A 83 1.17 -9.21 5.88
C VAL A 83 0.80 -7.77 6.25
N LEU A 84 0.53 -6.92 5.27
CA LEU A 84 0.24 -5.49 5.43
C LEU A 84 -1.25 -5.22 5.66
N ARG A 85 -1.81 -5.71 6.77
CA ARG A 85 -3.27 -5.64 7.02
C ARG A 85 -3.82 -4.22 7.06
N GLN A 86 -3.02 -3.23 7.44
CA GLN A 86 -3.49 -1.84 7.55
C GLN A 86 -3.50 -1.13 6.19
N THR A 87 -2.40 -1.18 5.44
CA THR A 87 -2.30 -0.50 4.14
C THR A 87 -2.89 -1.32 3.01
N ASP A 88 -2.41 -2.55 2.80
CA ASP A 88 -2.90 -3.43 1.73
C ASP A 88 -4.30 -3.98 2.03
N GLY A 89 -4.62 -4.17 3.31
CA GLY A 89 -5.98 -4.53 3.72
C GLY A 89 -6.98 -3.40 3.45
N LEU A 90 -6.63 -2.13 3.73
CA LEU A 90 -7.47 -0.99 3.35
C LEU A 90 -7.70 -0.94 1.84
N PHE A 91 -6.64 -1.13 1.04
CA PHE A 91 -6.75 -1.17 -0.41
C PHE A 91 -7.70 -2.30 -0.87
N GLN A 92 -7.50 -3.52 -0.35
CA GLN A 92 -8.32 -4.67 -0.71
C GLN A 92 -9.79 -4.44 -0.36
N GLN A 93 -10.09 -4.04 0.87
CA GLN A 93 -11.47 -3.79 1.32
C GLN A 93 -12.14 -2.69 0.50
N THR A 94 -11.40 -1.65 0.11
CA THR A 94 -11.94 -0.57 -0.71
C THR A 94 -12.18 -1.03 -2.16
N ALA A 95 -11.33 -1.90 -2.70
CA ALA A 95 -11.47 -2.43 -4.05
C ALA A 95 -12.55 -3.52 -4.19
N GLU A 96 -12.91 -4.19 -3.09
CA GLU A 96 -13.94 -5.24 -3.04
C GLU A 96 -15.35 -4.71 -2.70
N ARG A 97 -15.47 -3.42 -2.38
CA ARG A 97 -16.76 -2.73 -2.23
C ARG A 97 -17.41 -2.44 -3.58
#